data_AF-A0A7W3U4C9-F1
#
_entry.id   AF-A0A7W3U4C9-F1
#
_cell.length_a   1.000
_cell.length_b   1.000
_cell.length_c   1.000
_cell.angle_alpha   90.00
_cell.angle_beta   90.00
_cell.angle_gamma   90.00
#
_symmetry.space_group_name_H-M   'P 1'
#
loop_
_entity.id
_entity.type
_entity.pdbx_description
1 polymer ?
#
loop_
_entity_poly.entity_id
_entity_poly.type
_entity_poly.pdbx_seq_one_letter_code
_entity_poly.pdbx_strand_id
1 'polypeptide(L)'
;MNIKQTLQLASLTLSAFLAGCSGAVPAPEPAKPGPVATAPAQADVAASLCALLGPGIAYEDVPALGPDFSGSSLKVLRVRSGSRLQYATRPRPIDLPSGEGVLQLAYGFDVNDELQLEVCLKGSDGHATHSAAIGSQGGQHPEVTRIFVANADANPAGELIVLVAWKVENALGSVGTMYEPHVFKIEDGRTLMQRVELADPSLSFGFDGIREGEKVEYPFADERAFRTRLQELGY
;
A
#
# COMPACT_ATOMS: atom_id res chain seq x y z
N MET A 1 -0.12 -47.13 40.31
CA MET A 1 -1.02 -46.45 41.26
C MET A 1 -2.27 -46.03 40.49
N ASN A 2 -3.40 -46.63 40.85
CA ASN A 2 -4.75 -46.35 40.35
C ASN A 2 -5.30 -45.10 41.02
N ILE A 3 -5.92 -44.19 40.28
CA ILE A 3 -7.19 -43.54 40.68
C ILE A 3 -8.03 -43.31 39.42
N LYS A 4 -9.09 -44.12 39.29
CA LYS A 4 -10.30 -43.80 38.52
C LYS A 4 -11.14 -42.85 39.36
N GLN A 5 -11.73 -41.82 38.76
CA GLN A 5 -12.98 -41.25 39.26
C GLN A 5 -13.84 -40.71 38.11
N THR A 6 -15.09 -41.13 38.17
CA THR A 6 -16.21 -40.96 37.23
C THR A 6 -17.18 -39.92 37.83
N LEU A 7 -18.20 -39.53 37.05
CA LEU A 7 -19.42 -38.74 37.36
C LEU A 7 -19.33 -37.23 37.02
N GLN A 8 -20.37 -36.55 36.53
CA GLN A 8 -21.71 -36.90 36.04
C GLN A 8 -22.26 -35.66 35.27
N LEU A 9 -23.20 -35.90 34.35
CA LEU A 9 -24.05 -34.91 33.71
C LEU A 9 -24.82 -34.03 34.72
N ALA A 10 -25.03 -32.76 34.38
CA ALA A 10 -26.26 -32.04 34.72
C ALA A 10 -26.56 -30.93 33.69
N SER A 11 -27.51 -31.21 32.80
CA SER A 11 -28.29 -30.21 32.06
C SER A 11 -29.14 -29.41 33.04
N LEU A 12 -29.18 -28.10 32.89
CA LEU A 12 -30.21 -27.23 33.46
C LEU A 12 -30.67 -26.25 32.40
N THR A 13 -31.70 -26.67 31.68
CA THR A 13 -32.64 -25.85 30.94
C THR A 13 -33.44 -25.01 31.94
N LEU A 14 -33.37 -23.69 31.81
CA LEU A 14 -34.29 -22.78 32.51
C LEU A 14 -35.20 -22.12 31.47
N SER A 15 -36.38 -22.70 31.30
CA SER A 15 -37.51 -22.10 30.60
C SER A 15 -38.21 -21.15 31.55
N ALA A 16 -38.25 -19.86 31.22
CA ALA A 16 -39.18 -18.91 31.83
C ALA A 16 -40.26 -18.56 30.80
N PHE A 17 -41.46 -19.05 31.06
CA PHE A 17 -42.70 -18.64 30.41
C PHE A 17 -43.02 -17.19 30.82
N LEU A 18 -43.16 -16.30 29.85
CA LEU A 18 -43.98 -15.10 29.99
C LEU A 18 -45.14 -15.21 28.98
N ALA A 19 -46.31 -15.56 29.51
CA ALA A 19 -47.58 -15.37 28.83
C ALA A 19 -48.01 -13.92 29.04
N GLY A 20 -48.21 -13.19 27.95
CA GLY A 20 -48.69 -11.81 27.97
C GLY A 20 -49.49 -11.50 26.71
N CYS A 21 -50.81 -11.56 26.86
CA CYS A 21 -51.90 -10.93 26.11
C CYS A 21 -51.75 -10.65 24.61
N SER A 22 -52.65 -11.29 23.85
CA SER A 22 -53.07 -10.91 22.50
C SER A 22 -53.50 -9.45 22.41
N GLY A 23 -52.85 -8.71 21.52
CA GLY A 23 -53.41 -7.58 20.80
C GLY A 23 -53.05 -7.76 19.34
N ALA A 24 -54.04 -7.86 18.46
CA ALA A 24 -53.82 -7.96 17.02
C ALA A 24 -53.25 -6.63 16.51
N VAL A 25 -51.96 -6.62 16.16
CA VAL A 25 -51.31 -5.50 15.48
C VAL A 25 -51.46 -5.73 13.98
N PRO A 26 -51.99 -4.78 13.20
CA PRO A 26 -52.04 -4.91 11.75
C PRO A 26 -50.62 -5.02 11.19
N ALA A 27 -50.43 -5.92 10.23
CA ALA A 27 -49.14 -6.11 9.57
C ALA A 27 -48.61 -4.76 9.02
N PRO A 28 -47.35 -4.38 9.27
CA PRO A 28 -46.78 -3.20 8.67
C PRO A 28 -46.72 -3.40 7.15
N GLU A 29 -47.30 -2.44 6.43
CA GLU A 29 -47.18 -2.30 4.99
C GLU A 29 -45.68 -2.29 4.61
N PRO A 30 -45.25 -3.01 3.55
CA PRO A 30 -43.85 -3.01 3.15
C PRO A 30 -43.44 -1.57 2.82
N ALA A 31 -42.47 -1.06 3.58
CA ALA A 31 -41.93 0.28 3.37
C ALA A 31 -41.44 0.39 1.93
N LYS A 32 -41.98 1.38 1.19
CA LYS A 32 -41.40 1.82 -0.08
C LYS A 32 -39.91 2.08 0.13
N PRO A 33 -39.02 1.61 -0.75
CA PRO A 33 -37.62 1.96 -0.68
C PRO A 33 -37.51 3.49 -0.79
N GLY A 34 -37.19 4.12 0.33
CA GLY A 34 -36.79 5.52 0.34
C GLY A 34 -35.49 5.67 -0.47
N PRO A 35 -35.21 6.87 -1.01
CA PRO A 35 -33.95 7.12 -1.67
C PRO A 35 -32.83 6.74 -0.70
N VAL A 36 -31.95 5.84 -1.14
CA VAL A 36 -30.71 5.52 -0.46
C VAL A 36 -30.04 6.86 -0.19
N ALA A 37 -29.88 7.20 1.10
CA ALA A 37 -29.08 8.34 1.49
C ALA A 37 -27.66 8.01 1.04
N THR A 38 -27.29 8.54 -0.12
CA THR A 38 -25.90 8.59 -0.56
C THR A 38 -25.18 9.37 0.53
N ALA A 39 -24.39 8.67 1.35
CA ALA A 39 -23.45 9.34 2.24
C ALA A 39 -22.65 10.33 1.38
N PRO A 40 -22.43 11.57 1.84
CA PRO A 40 -21.68 12.52 1.06
C PRO A 40 -20.26 11.98 0.85
N ALA A 41 -19.99 11.56 -0.38
CA ALA A 41 -18.65 11.35 -0.89
C ALA A 41 -17.99 12.72 -1.02
N GLN A 42 -17.40 13.20 0.07
CA GLN A 42 -16.46 14.32 0.08
C GLN A 42 -15.38 13.98 1.10
N ALA A 43 -14.54 13.00 0.74
CA ALA A 43 -13.17 13.04 1.20
C ALA A 43 -12.60 14.34 0.64
N ASP A 44 -12.11 15.23 1.51
CA ASP A 44 -11.16 16.26 1.13
C ASP A 44 -10.06 15.55 0.35
N VAL A 45 -10.04 15.71 -0.98
CA VAL A 45 -8.95 15.20 -1.82
C VAL A 45 -7.77 16.08 -1.47
N ALA A 46 -7.05 15.70 -0.42
CA ALA A 46 -5.82 16.36 -0.06
C ALA A 46 -4.94 16.37 -1.32
N ALA A 47 -4.64 17.57 -1.83
CA ALA A 47 -3.89 17.71 -3.08
C ALA A 47 -2.63 16.83 -3.05
N SER A 48 -2.39 16.07 -4.12
CA SER A 48 -1.26 15.14 -4.27
C SER A 48 0.07 15.84 -3.99
N LEU A 49 1.00 15.11 -3.37
CA LEU A 49 2.37 15.59 -3.14
C LEU A 49 3.09 15.87 -4.46
N CYS A 50 2.81 15.10 -5.51
CA CYS A 50 3.39 15.28 -6.84
C CYS A 50 3.04 16.63 -7.47
N ALA A 51 1.87 17.20 -7.16
CA ALA A 51 1.49 18.54 -7.65
C ALA A 51 2.36 19.67 -7.05
N LEU A 52 3.06 19.39 -5.94
CA LEU A 52 3.98 20.33 -5.30
C LEU A 52 5.39 20.24 -5.92
N LEU A 53 5.67 19.22 -6.73
CA LEU A 53 6.94 19.10 -7.44
C LEU A 53 7.01 20.10 -8.59
N GLY A 54 8.11 20.85 -8.66
CA GLY A 54 8.31 21.84 -9.71
C GLY A 54 9.74 22.38 -9.78
N PRO A 55 10.06 23.17 -10.82
CA PRO A 55 11.42 23.67 -11.07
C PRO A 55 11.96 24.59 -9.96
N GLY A 56 11.11 25.07 -9.05
CA GLY A 56 11.49 25.93 -7.93
C GLY A 56 11.84 25.20 -6.63
N ILE A 57 11.81 23.86 -6.60
CA ILE A 57 12.13 23.12 -5.37
C ILE A 57 13.60 23.24 -5.03
N ALA A 58 13.88 23.70 -3.82
CA ALA A 58 15.19 23.64 -3.21
C ALA A 58 15.35 22.33 -2.42
N TYR A 59 16.38 21.56 -2.78
CA TYR A 59 16.74 20.29 -2.16
C TYR A 59 17.94 20.44 -1.23
N GLU A 60 17.91 19.75 -0.10
CA GLU A 60 19.01 19.64 0.85
C GLU A 60 19.23 18.16 1.23
N ASP A 61 20.41 17.84 1.73
CA ASP A 61 20.62 16.50 2.30
C ASP A 61 19.69 16.30 3.51
N VAL A 62 19.22 15.06 3.66
CA VAL A 62 18.41 14.69 4.82
C VAL A 62 19.26 14.87 6.08
N PRO A 63 18.76 15.59 7.10
CA PRO A 63 19.51 15.81 8.33
C PRO A 63 19.80 14.48 9.04
N ALA A 64 20.90 14.42 9.81
CA ALA A 64 21.31 13.19 10.49
C ALA A 64 20.27 12.64 11.50
N LEU A 65 19.37 13.50 12.01
CA LEU A 65 18.27 13.12 12.90
C LEU A 65 16.92 12.95 12.15
N GLY A 66 16.95 12.93 10.82
CA GLY A 66 15.77 12.72 9.98
C GLY A 66 15.49 11.22 9.72
N PRO A 67 14.45 10.91 8.93
CA PRO A 67 14.18 9.55 8.48
C PRO A 67 15.38 8.96 7.73
N ASP A 68 15.68 7.70 8.01
CA ASP A 68 16.75 6.95 7.33
C ASP A 68 16.25 6.39 6.01
N PHE A 69 16.67 6.94 4.87
CA PHE A 69 16.34 6.42 3.52
C PHE A 69 17.46 5.57 2.91
N SER A 70 18.36 5.02 3.72
CA SER A 70 19.55 4.30 3.23
C SER A 70 19.22 3.03 2.43
N GLY A 71 18.03 2.46 2.59
CA GLY A 71 17.55 1.32 1.81
C GLY A 71 16.92 1.71 0.48
N SER A 72 16.70 3.01 0.21
CA SER A 72 16.11 3.46 -1.05
C SER A 72 17.12 3.38 -2.21
N SER A 73 16.63 2.90 -3.35
CA SER A 73 17.36 2.88 -4.63
C SER A 73 17.59 4.27 -5.22
N LEU A 74 16.89 5.29 -4.72
CA LEU A 74 17.04 6.67 -5.15
C LEU A 74 17.46 7.54 -3.97
N LYS A 75 18.38 8.48 -4.19
CA LYS A 75 18.75 9.46 -3.16
C LYS A 75 17.54 10.36 -2.84
N VAL A 76 17.00 10.19 -1.65
CA VAL A 76 15.97 11.06 -1.07
C VAL A 76 16.61 12.29 -0.45
N LEU A 77 15.99 13.46 -0.65
CA LEU A 77 16.47 14.76 -0.22
C LEU A 77 15.36 15.49 0.54
N ARG A 78 15.73 16.33 1.51
CA ARG A 78 14.79 17.23 2.17
C ARG A 78 14.37 18.35 1.22
N VAL A 79 13.09 18.72 1.26
CA VAL A 79 12.53 19.86 0.53
C VAL A 79 12.38 21.06 1.48
N ARG A 80 12.90 22.24 1.11
CA ARG A 80 12.85 23.43 2.01
C ARG A 80 11.49 24.14 2.04
N SER A 81 10.63 23.96 1.03
CA SER A 81 9.59 24.94 0.69
C SER A 81 8.14 24.45 0.81
N GLY A 82 7.82 23.44 1.60
CA GLY A 82 6.44 22.95 1.72
C GLY A 82 6.10 22.41 3.10
N SER A 83 4.90 22.73 3.60
CA SER A 83 4.39 22.13 4.84
C SER A 83 3.96 20.67 4.64
N ARG A 84 3.56 20.28 3.43
CA ARG A 84 3.10 18.92 3.12
C ARG A 84 4.15 18.05 2.43
N LEU A 85 4.90 18.59 1.46
CA LEU A 85 6.02 17.89 0.82
C LEU A 85 7.29 18.09 1.66
N GLN A 86 7.76 17.03 2.31
CA GLN A 86 8.89 17.06 3.24
C GLN A 86 10.18 16.55 2.59
N TYR A 87 10.07 15.48 1.81
CA TYR A 87 11.20 14.88 1.11
C TYR A 87 10.83 14.53 -0.33
N ALA A 88 11.82 14.49 -1.19
CA ALA A 88 11.64 14.05 -2.57
C ALA A 88 12.96 13.59 -3.18
N THR A 89 12.89 12.83 -4.26
CA THR A 89 14.05 12.55 -5.11
C THR A 89 14.21 13.62 -6.17
N ARG A 90 15.41 13.73 -6.74
CA ARG A 90 15.60 14.50 -7.98
C ARG A 90 14.85 13.83 -9.14
N PRO A 91 14.47 14.60 -10.18
CA PRO A 91 13.96 14.06 -11.43
C PRO A 91 14.94 13.03 -12.01
N ARG A 92 14.44 11.83 -12.29
CA ARG A 92 15.21 10.75 -12.91
C ARG A 92 14.55 10.36 -14.24
N PRO A 93 15.26 10.42 -15.38
CA PRO A 93 14.78 9.84 -16.62
C PRO A 93 14.50 8.35 -16.46
N ILE A 94 13.42 7.87 -17.04
CA ILE A 94 13.05 6.46 -17.07
C ILE A 94 12.50 6.11 -18.46
N ASP A 95 12.91 4.95 -18.96
CA ASP A 95 12.36 4.38 -20.19
C ASP A 95 11.04 3.69 -19.84
N LEU A 96 9.95 4.19 -20.40
CA LEU A 96 8.62 3.62 -20.25
C LEU A 96 8.20 2.96 -21.57
N PRO A 97 7.21 2.06 -21.52
CA PRO A 97 6.63 1.49 -22.73
C PRO A 97 6.12 2.55 -23.71
N SER A 98 5.55 3.62 -23.17
CA SER A 98 5.00 4.76 -23.92
C SER A 98 6.06 5.79 -24.37
N GLY A 99 7.35 5.52 -24.13
CA GLY A 99 8.47 6.41 -24.45
C GLY A 99 9.23 6.91 -23.22
N GLU A 100 9.99 8.00 -23.37
CA GLU A 100 10.76 8.56 -22.26
C GLU A 100 9.84 9.26 -21.24
N GLY A 101 10.14 9.08 -19.95
CA GLY A 101 9.47 9.74 -18.85
C GLY A 101 10.44 10.24 -17.79
N VAL A 102 9.90 10.94 -16.81
CA VAL A 102 10.63 11.43 -15.64
C VAL A 102 9.92 10.93 -14.39
N LEU A 103 10.65 10.16 -13.58
CA LEU A 103 10.19 9.65 -12.30
C LEU A 103 10.74 10.50 -11.14
N GLN A 104 9.88 10.77 -10.17
CA GLN A 104 10.24 11.32 -8.86
C GLN A 104 9.46 10.61 -7.76
N LEU A 105 10.05 10.53 -6.58
CA LEU A 105 9.36 10.10 -5.37
C LEU A 105 9.09 11.34 -4.52
N ALA A 106 7.89 11.45 -3.97
CA ALA A 106 7.48 12.54 -3.09
C ALA A 106 7.02 11.97 -1.75
N TYR A 107 7.50 12.55 -0.65
CA TYR A 107 7.18 12.11 0.69
C TYR A 107 6.58 13.24 1.53
N GLY A 108 5.54 12.92 2.28
CA GLY A 108 4.82 13.86 3.13
C GLY A 108 4.14 13.15 4.28
N PHE A 109 3.88 13.88 5.36
CA PHE A 109 3.15 13.34 6.50
C PHE A 109 1.65 13.38 6.24
N ASP A 110 0.96 12.32 6.62
CA ASP A 110 -0.50 12.27 6.62
C ASP A 110 -1.07 12.91 7.90
N VAL A 111 -2.38 12.73 8.11
CA VAL A 111 -3.09 13.29 9.28
C VAL A 111 -2.72 12.60 10.60
N ASN A 112 -2.05 11.45 10.56
CA ASN A 112 -1.58 10.68 11.70
C ASN A 112 -0.08 10.88 11.96
N ASP A 113 0.55 11.87 11.30
CA ASP A 113 2.00 12.08 11.30
C ASP A 113 2.80 10.87 10.78
N GLU A 114 2.18 10.01 9.97
CA GLU A 114 2.87 8.91 9.29
C GLU A 114 3.43 9.40 7.96
N LEU A 115 4.72 9.09 7.70
CA LEU A 115 5.35 9.47 6.45
C LEU A 115 4.84 8.56 5.33
N GLN A 116 4.21 9.16 4.32
CA GLN A 116 3.70 8.48 3.14
C GLN A 116 4.51 8.86 1.91
N LEU A 117 4.51 7.96 0.93
CA LEU A 117 5.17 8.07 -0.36
C LEU A 117 4.13 8.19 -1.49
N GLU A 118 4.35 9.09 -2.43
CA GLU A 118 3.73 9.06 -3.75
C GLU A 118 4.79 8.86 -4.83
N VAL A 119 4.51 7.98 -5.79
CA VAL A 119 5.31 7.83 -7.01
C VAL A 119 4.77 8.82 -8.03
N CYS A 120 5.61 9.76 -8.45
CA CYS A 120 5.29 10.77 -9.43
C CYS A 120 5.93 10.43 -10.77
N LEU A 121 5.13 10.45 -11.83
CA LEU A 121 5.61 10.19 -13.18
C LEU A 121 5.16 11.28 -14.12
N LYS A 122 6.09 11.84 -14.89
CA LYS A 122 5.83 12.81 -15.94
C LYS A 122 6.22 12.24 -17.29
N GLY A 123 5.26 12.11 -18.20
CA GLY A 123 5.51 11.67 -19.57
C GLY A 123 6.26 12.72 -20.40
N SER A 124 6.81 12.30 -21.54
CA SER A 124 7.46 13.17 -22.53
C SER A 124 6.54 14.24 -23.11
N ASP A 125 5.23 13.99 -23.14
CA ASP A 125 4.19 14.93 -23.54
C ASP A 125 3.89 16.02 -22.49
N GLY A 126 4.54 15.94 -21.33
CA GLY A 126 4.40 16.89 -20.23
C GLY A 126 3.29 16.56 -19.25
N HIS A 127 2.46 15.54 -19.49
CA HIS A 127 1.44 15.11 -18.54
C HIS A 127 2.09 14.47 -17.31
N ALA A 128 1.64 14.88 -16.13
CA ALA A 128 2.04 14.29 -14.86
C ALA A 128 0.91 13.41 -14.30
N THR A 129 1.29 12.28 -13.74
CA THR A 129 0.42 11.34 -13.03
C THR A 129 1.12 10.90 -11.75
N HIS A 130 0.36 10.34 -10.82
CA HIS A 130 0.88 9.87 -9.55
C HIS A 130 0.17 8.61 -9.06
N SER A 131 0.84 7.86 -8.20
CA SER A 131 0.20 6.78 -7.44
C SER A 131 -0.74 7.33 -6.37
N ALA A 132 -1.60 6.47 -5.81
CA ALA A 132 -2.13 6.72 -4.48
C ALA A 132 -0.98 6.81 -3.46
N ALA A 133 -1.24 7.42 -2.30
CA ALA A 133 -0.28 7.46 -1.21
C ALA A 133 0.01 6.04 -0.69
N ILE A 134 1.28 5.76 -0.46
CA ILE A 134 1.81 4.49 0.02
C ILE A 134 2.35 4.77 1.41
N GLY A 135 1.66 4.30 2.44
CA GLY A 135 2.12 4.36 3.83
C GLY A 135 2.79 3.06 4.25
N SER A 136 3.51 3.07 5.37
CA SER A 136 3.88 1.83 6.05
C SER A 136 2.68 1.35 6.87
N GLN A 137 2.30 0.08 6.71
CA GLN A 137 1.18 -0.51 7.46
C GLN A 137 1.63 -0.88 8.89
N GLY A 138 2.20 0.09 9.60
CA GLY A 138 3.01 -0.12 10.80
C GLY A 138 4.48 -0.43 10.46
N GLY A 139 5.38 0.14 11.26
CA GLY A 139 6.83 0.03 11.07
C GLY A 139 7.50 1.39 10.80
N GLN A 140 8.69 1.35 10.21
CA GLN A 140 9.39 2.53 9.73
C GLN A 140 8.72 3.08 8.47
N HIS A 141 9.18 4.24 7.98
CA HIS A 141 8.64 4.85 6.76
C HIS A 141 8.89 3.97 5.51
N PRO A 142 8.04 4.10 4.47
CA PRO A 142 8.21 3.38 3.21
C PRO A 142 9.42 3.87 2.42
N GLU A 143 10.15 2.95 1.79
CA GLU A 143 11.32 3.21 0.95
C GLU A 143 11.19 2.47 -0.38
N VAL A 144 11.55 3.11 -1.49
CA VAL A 144 11.57 2.44 -2.79
C VAL A 144 12.90 1.73 -3.00
N THR A 145 12.91 0.40 -2.92
CA THR A 145 14.13 -0.42 -3.01
C THR A 145 14.48 -0.82 -4.43
N ARG A 146 13.50 -0.92 -5.34
CA ARG A 146 13.71 -1.18 -6.78
C ARG A 146 12.66 -0.47 -7.63
N ILE A 147 13.06 -0.09 -8.85
CA ILE A 147 12.19 0.49 -9.87
C ILE A 147 12.59 -0.13 -11.21
N PHE A 148 11.65 -0.76 -11.89
CA PHE A 148 11.91 -1.42 -13.17
C PHE A 148 10.63 -1.60 -13.98
N VAL A 149 10.77 -1.87 -15.27
CA VAL A 149 9.62 -2.18 -16.17
C VAL A 149 9.62 -3.68 -16.49
N ALA A 150 8.48 -4.36 -16.32
CA ALA A 150 8.31 -5.77 -16.68
C ALA A 150 6.87 -6.06 -17.08
N ASN A 151 6.65 -7.09 -17.91
CA ASN A 151 5.32 -7.61 -18.20
C ASN A 151 4.76 -8.33 -16.97
N ALA A 152 3.73 -7.76 -16.36
CA ALA A 152 3.08 -8.24 -15.15
C ALA A 152 1.61 -8.62 -15.35
N ASP A 153 1.01 -8.26 -16.49
CA ASP A 153 -0.40 -8.55 -16.82
C ASP A 153 -0.61 -9.24 -18.19
N ALA A 154 0.47 -9.76 -18.79
CA ALA A 154 0.55 -10.32 -20.14
C ALA A 154 0.49 -9.29 -21.29
N ASN A 155 0.58 -7.99 -21.00
CA ASN A 155 0.72 -6.95 -22.00
C ASN A 155 2.18 -6.78 -22.47
N PRO A 156 2.47 -6.82 -23.78
CA PRO A 156 3.83 -6.63 -24.30
C PRO A 156 4.43 -5.25 -24.02
N ALA A 157 3.61 -4.25 -23.69
CA ALA A 157 4.12 -2.93 -23.28
C ALA A 157 4.93 -3.04 -21.97
N GLY A 158 4.46 -3.85 -21.01
CA GLY A 158 5.02 -3.95 -19.68
C GLY A 158 4.59 -2.82 -18.75
N GLU A 159 4.72 -3.07 -17.45
CA GLU A 159 4.25 -2.20 -16.38
C GLU A 159 5.43 -1.66 -15.59
N LEU A 160 5.29 -0.44 -15.07
CA LEU A 160 6.25 0.11 -14.11
C LEU A 160 6.03 -0.56 -12.75
N ILE A 161 7.03 -1.27 -12.28
CA ILE A 161 7.05 -1.91 -10.97
C ILE A 161 7.92 -1.09 -10.04
N VAL A 162 7.33 -0.67 -8.93
CA VAL A 162 8.01 0.02 -7.83
C VAL A 162 7.94 -0.89 -6.62
N LEU A 163 9.08 -1.48 -6.24
CA LEU A 163 9.17 -2.29 -5.03
C LEU A 163 9.37 -1.36 -3.84
N VAL A 164 8.37 -1.30 -2.96
CA VAL A 164 8.40 -0.54 -1.72
C VAL A 164 8.71 -1.48 -0.58
N ALA A 165 9.50 -1.03 0.38
CA ALA A 165 9.81 -1.77 1.58
C ALA A 165 9.84 -0.88 2.81
N TRP A 166 9.60 -1.45 3.98
CA TRP A 166 9.79 -0.78 5.26
C TRP A 166 10.17 -1.78 6.35
N LYS A 167 11.01 -1.34 7.29
CA LYS A 167 11.41 -2.17 8.42
C LYS A 167 10.28 -2.28 9.43
N VAL A 168 10.11 -3.46 10.00
CA VAL A 168 9.16 -3.73 11.08
C VAL A 168 9.91 -4.32 12.26
N GLU A 169 9.62 -3.77 13.45
CA GLU A 169 10.05 -4.29 14.73
C GLU A 169 8.88 -4.15 15.71
N ASN A 170 8.50 -5.24 16.39
CA ASN A 170 7.39 -5.21 17.35
C ASN A 170 7.67 -6.04 18.62
N ALA A 171 6.84 -5.80 19.64
CA ALA A 171 6.95 -6.44 20.95
C ALA A 171 6.71 -7.96 20.94
N LEU A 172 6.12 -8.50 19.86
CA LEU A 172 5.92 -9.94 19.67
C LEU A 172 7.19 -10.63 19.12
N GLY A 173 8.31 -9.90 19.03
CA GLY A 173 9.58 -10.42 18.53
C GLY A 173 9.65 -10.53 17.01
N SER A 174 8.74 -9.86 16.29
CA SER A 174 8.87 -9.76 14.84
C SER A 174 9.86 -8.67 14.49
N VAL A 175 10.90 -9.00 13.74
CA VAL A 175 11.94 -8.08 13.26
C VAL A 175 12.28 -8.45 11.82
N GLY A 176 12.13 -7.52 10.90
CA GLY A 176 12.40 -7.77 9.49
C GLY A 176 11.99 -6.62 8.57
N THR A 177 11.76 -6.94 7.32
CA THR A 177 11.39 -6.00 6.27
C THR A 177 10.13 -6.46 5.57
N MET A 178 9.12 -5.59 5.50
CA MET A 178 7.95 -5.78 4.66
C MET A 178 8.28 -5.31 3.24
N TYR A 179 7.75 -6.00 2.24
CA TYR A 179 7.87 -5.67 0.84
C TYR A 179 6.48 -5.63 0.20
N GLU A 180 6.18 -4.55 -0.53
CA GLU A 180 4.96 -4.36 -1.29
C GLU A 180 5.30 -3.85 -2.70
N PRO A 181 5.08 -4.63 -3.75
CA PRO A 181 5.19 -4.16 -5.11
C PRO A 181 3.98 -3.33 -5.51
N HIS A 182 4.25 -2.17 -6.08
CA HIS A 182 3.25 -1.35 -6.73
C HIS A 182 3.48 -1.41 -8.23
N VAL A 183 2.56 -2.08 -8.91
CA VAL A 183 2.60 -2.29 -10.36
C VAL A 183 1.68 -1.28 -11.01
N PHE A 184 2.20 -0.50 -11.95
CA PHE A 184 1.47 0.57 -12.59
C PHE A 184 1.44 0.35 -14.09
N LYS A 185 0.22 0.24 -14.63
CA LYS A 185 0.01 0.33 -16.07
C LYS A 185 0.19 1.78 -16.51
N ILE A 186 0.94 1.96 -17.59
CA ILE A 186 1.17 3.27 -18.20
C ILE A 186 0.58 3.19 -19.61
N GLU A 187 -0.63 3.71 -19.77
CA GLU A 187 -1.29 3.72 -21.07
C GLU A 187 -0.81 4.90 -21.93
N ASP A 188 -0.70 4.66 -23.24
CA ASP A 188 -0.29 5.66 -24.22
C ASP A 188 -1.25 6.86 -24.20
N GLY A 189 -0.81 7.92 -23.52
CA GLY A 189 -1.27 9.27 -23.80
C GLY A 189 -2.41 9.83 -22.97
N ARG A 190 -2.76 9.31 -21.77
CA ARG A 190 -3.48 10.10 -20.74
C ARG A 190 -3.59 9.46 -19.34
N THR A 191 -2.89 10.10 -18.39
CA THR A 191 -3.42 10.63 -17.11
C THR A 191 -3.74 9.68 -15.94
N LEU A 192 -3.44 8.39 -15.95
CA LEU A 192 -3.53 7.58 -14.72
C LEU A 192 -2.44 6.52 -14.60
N MET A 193 -1.76 6.51 -13.45
CA MET A 193 -1.04 5.34 -12.96
C MET A 193 -2.08 4.42 -12.32
N GLN A 194 -2.64 3.51 -13.11
CA GLN A 194 -3.55 2.51 -12.58
C GLN A 194 -2.75 1.41 -11.91
N ARG A 195 -3.01 1.17 -10.62
CA ARG A 195 -2.45 0.01 -9.92
C ARG A 195 -3.01 -1.26 -10.55
N VAL A 196 -2.12 -2.15 -10.96
CA VAL A 196 -2.43 -3.49 -11.46
C VAL A 196 -2.35 -4.46 -10.29
N GLU A 197 -3.38 -5.29 -10.16
CA GLU A 197 -3.35 -6.42 -9.23
C GLU A 197 -2.57 -7.56 -9.87
N LEU A 198 -1.59 -8.08 -9.13
CA LEU A 198 -0.81 -9.23 -9.57
C LEU A 198 -1.64 -10.51 -9.40
N ALA A 199 -1.65 -11.34 -10.45
CA ALA A 199 -2.40 -12.59 -10.43
C ALA A 199 -1.89 -13.61 -9.40
N ASP A 200 -0.60 -13.55 -9.05
CA ASP A 200 0.01 -14.40 -8.04
C ASP A 200 0.09 -13.66 -6.68
N PRO A 201 -0.67 -14.10 -5.65
CA PRO A 201 -0.63 -13.49 -4.33
C PRO A 201 0.76 -13.49 -3.70
N SER A 202 1.63 -14.45 -4.06
CA SER A 202 2.99 -14.50 -3.55
C SER A 202 3.86 -13.35 -4.03
N LEU A 203 3.48 -12.64 -5.10
CA LEU A 203 4.14 -11.41 -5.55
C LEU A 203 3.50 -10.15 -4.96
N SER A 204 2.33 -10.22 -4.33
CA SER A 204 1.58 -9.01 -3.93
C SER A 204 2.14 -8.31 -2.70
N PHE A 205 2.69 -9.08 -1.75
CA PHE A 205 3.16 -8.60 -0.47
C PHE A 205 3.93 -9.70 0.26
N GLY A 206 4.96 -9.33 1.03
CA GLY A 206 5.65 -10.32 1.84
C GLY A 206 6.55 -9.74 2.92
N PHE A 207 7.06 -10.64 3.76
CA PHE A 207 7.92 -10.31 4.89
C PHE A 207 9.19 -11.15 4.84
N ASP A 208 10.33 -10.50 5.06
CA ASP A 208 11.65 -11.14 5.18
C ASP A 208 12.24 -10.83 6.56
N GLY A 209 12.53 -11.85 7.36
CA GLY A 209 13.08 -11.70 8.70
C GLY A 209 12.57 -12.73 9.70
N ILE A 210 12.45 -12.33 10.96
CA ILE A 210 11.88 -13.14 12.03
C ILE A 210 10.45 -12.66 12.29
N ARG A 211 9.46 -13.55 12.19
CA ARG A 211 8.06 -13.27 12.52
C ARG A 211 7.64 -14.20 13.64
N GLU A 212 7.28 -13.64 14.79
CA GLU A 212 6.84 -14.40 15.96
C GLU A 212 7.83 -15.53 16.37
N GLY A 213 9.13 -15.27 16.21
CA GLY A 213 10.21 -16.22 16.52
C GLY A 213 10.58 -17.19 15.40
N GLU A 214 9.85 -17.19 14.28
CA GLU A 214 10.14 -18.04 13.12
C GLU A 214 10.82 -17.25 12.00
N LYS A 215 11.81 -17.87 11.34
CA LYS A 215 12.40 -17.27 10.15
C LYS A 215 11.43 -17.37 8.98
N VAL A 216 11.11 -16.24 8.38
CA VAL A 216 10.29 -16.12 7.17
C VAL A 216 11.14 -15.44 6.10
N GLU A 217 11.03 -15.90 4.87
CA GLU A 217 11.75 -15.32 3.74
C GLU A 217 10.77 -14.86 2.67
N TYR A 218 11.00 -13.68 2.13
CA TYR A 218 10.29 -13.18 0.95
C TYR A 218 11.21 -13.23 -0.27
N PRO A 219 11.04 -14.20 -1.18
CA PRO A 219 12.03 -14.46 -2.24
C PRO A 219 12.02 -13.39 -3.35
N PHE A 220 11.02 -12.51 -3.39
CA PHE A 220 10.82 -11.54 -4.47
C PHE A 220 11.20 -10.10 -4.07
N ALA A 221 12.09 -9.96 -3.10
CA ALA A 221 12.66 -8.67 -2.68
C ALA A 221 13.65 -8.07 -3.71
N ASP A 222 14.00 -8.80 -4.77
CA ASP A 222 14.92 -8.38 -5.82
C ASP A 222 14.28 -8.43 -7.21
N GLU A 223 14.68 -7.49 -8.08
CA GLU A 223 14.18 -7.38 -9.45
C GLU A 223 14.35 -8.69 -10.24
N ARG A 224 15.50 -9.37 -10.12
CA ARG A 224 15.77 -10.59 -10.87
C ARG A 224 14.81 -11.71 -10.46
N ALA A 225 14.64 -11.91 -9.16
CA ALA A 225 13.74 -12.94 -8.64
C ALA A 225 12.28 -12.65 -9.01
N PHE A 226 11.88 -11.37 -8.95
CA PHE A 226 10.56 -10.91 -9.36
C PHE A 226 10.31 -11.21 -10.85
N ARG A 227 11.24 -10.84 -11.74
CA ARG A 227 11.14 -11.10 -13.18
C ARG A 227 11.10 -12.59 -13.50
N THR A 228 11.93 -13.40 -12.85
CA THR A 228 11.90 -14.86 -13.03
C THR A 228 10.53 -15.40 -12.68
N ARG A 229 9.92 -14.94 -11.58
CA ARG A 229 8.58 -15.39 -11.18
C ARG A 229 7.50 -14.99 -12.17
N LEU A 230 7.56 -13.77 -12.71
CA LEU A 230 6.64 -13.34 -13.77
C LEU A 230 6.75 -14.25 -15.02
N GLN A 231 7.97 -14.59 -15.43
CA GLN A 231 8.21 -15.51 -16.56
C GLN A 231 7.68 -16.92 -16.29
N GLU A 232 7.84 -17.44 -15.07
CA GLU A 232 7.27 -18.74 -14.67
C GLU A 232 5.75 -18.76 -14.74
N LEU A 233 5.10 -17.61 -14.56
CA LEU A 233 3.66 -17.44 -14.67
C LEU A 233 3.20 -17.21 -16.13
N GLY A 234 4.13 -17.09 -17.08
CA GLY A 234 3.85 -16.89 -18.50
C GLY A 234 3.69 -15.43 -18.94
N TYR A 235 4.21 -14.49 -18.15
CA TYR A 235 4.29 -13.06 -18.49
C TYR A 235 5.64 -12.69 -19.13
#